data_AF-A0AB33V7N2-F1
#
_entry.id   AF-A0AB33V7N2-F1
#
_cell.length_a   1.000
_cell.length_b   1.000
_cell.length_c   1.000
_cell.angle_alpha   90.00
_cell.angle_beta   90.00
_cell.angle_gamma   90.00
#
_symmetry.space_group_name_H-M   'P 1'
#
loop_
_entity.id
_entity.type
_entity.pdbx_description
1 polymer ?
#
loop_
_entity_poly.entity_id
_entity_poly.type
_entity_poly.pdbx_seq_one_letter_code
_entity_poly.pdbx_strand_id
1 'polypeptide(L)' 'MANQTIYNWVKADREGRLSGADSKPVSPEQMELARLRAEVARLKMERDILKKAAAYFAKEST' A
#
# COMPACT_ATOMS: atom_id res chain seq x y z
N MET A 1 34.90 -3.41 -25.88
CA MET A 1 33.47 -3.77 -26.07
C MET A 1 32.63 -3.68 -24.79
N ALA A 2 33.19 -3.83 -23.57
CA ALA A 2 32.41 -3.78 -22.32
C ALA A 2 31.94 -2.39 -21.86
N ASN A 3 32.65 -1.31 -22.19
CA ASN A 3 32.28 0.07 -21.78
C ASN A 3 30.93 0.54 -22.34
N GLN A 4 30.50 0.00 -23.49
CA GLN A 4 29.22 0.34 -24.10
C GLN A 4 28.04 -0.26 -23.33
N THR A 5 28.24 -1.41 -22.68
CA THR A 5 27.17 -2.16 -22.00
C THR A 5 26.69 -1.43 -20.74
N ILE A 6 27.61 -0.95 -19.90
CA ILE A 6 27.26 -0.19 -18.69
C ILE A 6 26.58 1.13 -19.06
N TYR A 7 27.12 1.85 -20.05
CA TYR A 7 26.52 3.09 -20.52
C TYR A 7 25.10 2.89 -21.04
N ASN A 8 24.86 1.80 -21.79
CA ASN A 8 23.54 1.46 -22.30
C ASN A 8 22.55 1.10 -21.19
N TRP A 9 23.01 0.44 -20.11
CA TRP A 9 22.17 0.10 -18.97
C TRP A 9 21.80 1.34 -18.15
N VAL A 10 22.77 2.22 -17.87
CA VAL A 10 22.51 3.51 -17.20
C VAL A 10 21.56 4.38 -18.02
N LYS A 11 21.70 4.38 -19.34
CA LYS A 11 20.78 5.07 -20.25
C LYS A 11 19.38 4.45 -20.24
N ALA A 12 19.27 3.12 -20.26
CA ALA A 12 17.97 2.43 -20.19
C ALA A 12 17.25 2.66 -18.85
N ASP A 13 17.99 2.73 -17.76
CA ASP A 13 17.48 3.08 -16.42
C ASP A 13 16.90 4.48 -16.38
N ARG A 14 17.68 5.48 -16.84
CA ARG A 14 17.24 6.88 -16.94
C ARG A 14 16.00 7.08 -17.81
N GLU A 15 15.84 6.24 -18.83
CA GLU A 15 14.69 6.28 -19.73
C GLU A 15 13.50 5.45 -19.21
N GLY A 16 13.59 4.88 -18.00
CA GLY A 16 12.51 4.08 -17.39
C GLY A 16 12.23 2.76 -18.12
N ARG A 17 13.15 2.34 -19.01
CA ARG A 17 13.03 1.10 -19.80
C ARG A 17 13.47 -0.14 -19.03
N LEU A 18 14.10 0.04 -17.87
CA LEU A 18 14.37 -1.03 -16.92
C LEU A 18 13.18 -1.18 -15.98
N SER A 19 12.07 -1.71 -16.49
CA SER A 19 11.00 -2.19 -15.63
C SER A 19 11.34 -3.63 -15.23
N GLY A 20 11.31 -3.95 -13.93
CA GLY A 20 11.55 -5.31 -13.47
C GLY A 20 10.62 -6.30 -14.18
N ALA A 21 11.06 -7.53 -14.41
CA ALA A 21 10.28 -8.54 -15.15
C ALA A 21 8.84 -8.74 -14.61
N ASP A 22 8.58 -8.33 -13.36
CA ASP A 22 7.29 -8.42 -12.67
C ASP A 22 6.54 -7.09 -12.51
N SER A 23 6.96 -6.01 -13.16
CA SER A 23 6.24 -4.72 -13.11
C SER A 23 4.98 -4.75 -13.99
N LYS A 24 4.05 -5.64 -13.70
CA LYS A 24 2.70 -5.51 -14.25
C LYS A 24 2.07 -4.24 -13.65
N PRO A 25 1.52 -3.34 -14.48
CA PRO A 25 0.71 -2.24 -13.98
C PRO A 25 -0.38 -2.81 -13.06
N VAL A 26 -0.49 -2.25 -11.86
CA VAL A 26 -1.56 -2.62 -10.92
C VAL A 26 -2.89 -2.33 -11.60
N SER A 27 -3.78 -3.33 -11.68
CA SER A 27 -5.08 -3.12 -12.31
C SER A 27 -5.93 -2.16 -11.48
N PRO A 28 -6.88 -1.41 -12.09
CA PRO A 28 -7.80 -0.57 -11.34
C PRO A 28 -8.55 -1.32 -10.22
N GLU A 29 -8.89 -2.60 -10.46
CA GLU A 29 -9.54 -3.46 -9.48
C GLU A 29 -8.62 -3.78 -8.29
N GLN A 30 -7.33 -3.98 -8.54
CA GLN A 30 -6.34 -4.21 -7.48
C GLN A 30 -6.12 -2.94 -6.64
N MET A 31 -6.14 -1.76 -7.27
CA MET A 31 -6.08 -0.48 -6.55
C MET A 31 -7.30 -0.28 -5.65
N GLU A 32 -8.50 -0.51 -6.18
CA GLU A 32 -9.73 -0.37 -5.38
C GLU A 32 -9.79 -1.41 -4.26
N LEU A 33 -9.36 -2.65 -4.52
CA LEU A 33 -9.24 -3.66 -3.47
C LEU A 33 -8.30 -3.24 -2.35
N ALA A 34 -7.16 -2.63 -2.67
CA ALA A 34 -6.23 -2.10 -1.67
C ALA A 34 -6.85 -0.94 -0.87
N ARG A 35 -7.54 -0.02 -1.55
CA ARG A 35 -8.26 1.11 -0.93
C ARG A 35 -9.32 0.61 0.05
N LEU A 36 -10.17 -0.32 -0.38
CA LEU A 36 -11.23 -0.90 0.44
C LEU A 36 -10.67 -1.66 1.65
N ARG A 37 -9.57 -2.41 1.49
CA ARG A 37 -8.90 -3.10 2.60
C ARG A 37 -8.38 -2.11 3.65
N ALA A 38 -7.79 -0.99 3.23
CA ALA A 38 -7.32 0.05 4.12
C ALA A 38 -8.49 0.72 4.88
N GLU A 39 -9.59 1.00 4.18
CA GLU A 39 -10.79 1.59 4.79
C GLU A 39 -11.44 0.63 5.81
N VAL A 40 -11.58 -0.65 5.48
CA VAL A 40 -12.08 -1.67 6.42
C VAL A 40 -11.18 -1.79 7.65
N ALA A 41 -9.86 -1.74 7.49
CA ALA A 41 -8.93 -1.78 8.62
C ALA A 41 -9.12 -0.58 9.55
N ARG A 42 -9.25 0.63 8.99
CA ARG A 42 -9.51 1.86 9.73
C ARG A 42 -10.85 1.78 10.49
N LEU A 43 -11.93 1.41 9.82
CA LEU A 43 -13.26 1.31 10.44
C LEU A 43 -13.29 0.29 11.58
N LYS A 44 -12.59 -0.85 11.44
CA LYS A 44 -12.46 -1.83 12.52
C LYS A 44 -11.73 -1.24 13.73
N MET A 45 -10.65 -0.49 13.51
CA MET A 45 -9.92 0.18 14.58
C MET A 45 -10.79 1.21 15.31
N GLU A 46 -11.48 2.08 14.57
CA GLU A 46 -12.37 3.11 15.14
C GLU A 46 -13.49 2.46 15.96
N ARG A 47 -14.13 1.40 15.44
CA ARG A 47 -15.13 0.61 16.18
C ARG A 47 -14.57 0.07 17.49
N ASP A 48 -13.34 -0.44 17.49
CA ASP A 48 -12.73 -1.03 18.68
C ASP A 48 -12.40 -0.02 19.76
N ILE A 49 -11.96 1.16 19.35
CA ILE A 49 -11.77 2.29 20.27
C ILE A 49 -13.11 2.67 20.90
N LEU A 50 -14.17 2.82 20.10
CA LEU A 50 -15.50 3.17 20.60
C LEU A 50 -16.06 2.11 21.55
N LYS A 51 -15.88 0.81 21.24
CA LYS A 51 -16.29 -0.29 22.13
C LYS A 51 -15.57 -0.25 23.47
N LYS A 52 -14.25 -0.02 23.46
CA LYS A 52 -13.46 0.11 24.68
C LYS A 52 -13.89 1.32 25.51
N ALA A 53 -14.13 2.46 24.86
CA ALA A 53 -14.62 3.67 25.51
C ALA A 53 -16.00 3.42 26.16
N ALA A 54 -16.95 2.85 25.41
CA ALA A 54 -18.28 2.52 25.94
C ALA A 54 -18.19 1.58 27.15
N ALA A 55 -17.33 0.56 27.11
CA ALA A 55 -17.12 -0.35 28.23
C ALA A 55 -16.48 0.32 29.45
N TYR A 56 -15.58 1.28 29.25
CA TYR A 56 -15.00 2.08 30.33
C TYR A 56 -16.07 2.93 31.02
N PHE A 57 -16.82 3.71 30.24
CA PHE A 57 -17.84 4.59 30.80
C PHE A 57 -18.99 3.84 31.48
N ALA A 58 -19.38 2.67 30.96
CA ALA A 58 -20.39 1.84 31.60
C ALA A 58 -19.97 1.36 33.00
N LYS A 59 -18.67 1.13 33.25
CA LYS A 59 -18.16 0.71 34.57
C LYS A 59 -18.10 1.86 35.58
N GLU A 60 -17.80 3.08 35.11
CA GLU A 60 -17.75 4.29 35.97
C GLU A 60 -19.15 4.82 36.32
N SER A 61 -20.20 4.36 35.63
CA SER A 61 -21.59 4.79 35.87
C SER A 61 -22.33 3.93 36.90
N THR A 62 -21.65 2.98 37.53
CA THR A 62 -22.15 2.07 38.59
C THR A 62 -21.32 2.23 39.85
#